data_AF-A0A842WFC4-F1
#
_entry.id   AF-A0A842WFC4-F1
#
_cell.length_a   1.000
_cell.length_b   1.000
_cell.length_c   1.000
_cell.angle_alpha   90.00
_cell.angle_beta   90.00
_cell.angle_gamma   90.00
#
_symmetry.space_group_name_H-M   'P 1'
#
loop_
_entity.id
_entity.type
_entity.pdbx_description
1 polymer ?
#
loop_
_entity_poly.entity_id
_entity_poly.type
_entity_poly.pdbx_seq_one_letter_code
_entity_poly.pdbx_strand_id
1 'polypeptide(L)'
;MEEFQSQVDDILQNISDVLSAERETLDLLEMQASQREEYIRNLSAKSAGLDSERMQYADKIGEYFQKSNVRLMEFVSHYQNHVRLTNESLQRIIRREGSSGYPEERVNTAILIRKSHRQMNELIILGKDEYAKLLQTADTPINKSIVKVYICPDEREVGDIEECGLTENDLTYINLAKKLLECDEIPEGEENTKCYYDAIVPFYNISLCEIIGDTEWRNGNIWKGYCYADIAKHYNNESICAKGKDWVRVEYCYEMVARKKQDITVCENIKEDRRSMCYMYIGLDKRDKDICNMIPRDDIRESCLDKIGGNKPDAGATDDSKSDSQVLGLEPQHILGVNMPPEEGLRVLEIIAVPRKNSEPLHLPPVTIQVTASDEDIYLNHSFQSIKQGTAYREGYLSQGDIIMITINLKEAVKENQKLKIKIIPETGTTTIAEPATPQQIITQRTNIWP
;
A
#
# COMPACT_ATOMS: atom_id res chain seq x y z
N MET A 1 48.01 29.18 14.39
CA MET A 1 48.25 27.89 15.08
C MET A 1 47.09 27.51 15.97
N GLU A 2 46.59 28.40 16.84
CA GLU A 2 45.41 28.11 17.69
C GLU A 2 44.14 27.79 16.88
N GLU A 3 43.82 28.57 15.83
CA GLU A 3 42.68 28.29 14.94
C GLU A 3 42.80 26.93 14.24
N PHE A 4 44.02 26.55 13.87
CA PHE A 4 44.31 25.26 13.25
C PHE A 4 44.21 24.11 14.25
N GLN A 5 44.66 24.31 15.49
CA GLN A 5 44.49 23.35 16.57
C GLN A 5 43.00 23.11 16.85
N SER A 6 42.19 24.19 16.88
CA SER A 6 40.73 24.11 17.03
C SER A 6 40.08 23.29 15.91
N GLN A 7 40.50 23.48 14.64
CA GLN A 7 39.98 22.69 13.51
C GLN A 7 40.36 21.21 13.60
N VAL A 8 41.56 20.90 14.09
CA VAL A 8 41.99 19.51 14.30
C VAL A 8 41.18 18.87 15.43
N ASP A 9 40.96 19.58 16.53
CA ASP A 9 40.18 19.09 17.67
C ASP A 9 38.72 18.84 17.27
N ASP A 10 38.11 19.72 16.46
CA ASP A 10 36.76 19.51 15.90
C ASP A 10 36.68 18.28 15.00
N ILE A 11 37.70 18.05 14.16
CA ILE A 11 37.76 16.85 13.29
C ILE A 11 37.91 15.59 14.14
N LEU A 12 38.77 15.61 15.16
CA LEU A 12 38.96 14.47 16.06
C LEU A 12 37.68 14.17 16.87
N GLN A 13 36.96 15.20 17.31
CA GLN A 13 35.67 15.03 17.98
C GLN A 13 34.63 14.41 17.04
N ASN A 14 34.50 14.91 15.82
CA ASN A 14 33.60 14.34 14.82
C ASN A 14 33.93 12.87 14.50
N ILE A 15 35.22 12.52 14.40
CA ILE A 15 35.64 11.13 14.19
C ILE A 15 35.27 10.27 15.42
N SER A 16 35.45 10.79 16.64
CA SER A 16 35.07 10.10 17.87
C SER A 16 33.56 9.84 17.93
N ASP A 17 32.75 10.82 17.52
CA ASP A 17 31.28 10.72 17.51
C ASP A 17 30.77 9.73 16.45
N VAL A 18 31.44 9.65 15.29
CA VAL A 18 31.13 8.63 14.28
C VAL A 18 31.49 7.23 14.81
N LEU A 19 32.67 7.07 15.41
CA LEU A 19 33.10 5.78 15.96
C LEU A 19 32.22 5.31 17.13
N SER A 20 31.66 6.22 17.93
CA SER A 20 30.71 5.85 18.98
C SER A 20 29.37 5.39 18.40
N ALA A 21 28.83 6.08 17.40
CA ALA A 21 27.61 5.68 16.71
C ALA A 21 27.76 4.33 15.98
N GLU A 22 28.92 4.09 15.35
CA GLU A 22 29.26 2.80 14.74
C GLU A 22 29.31 1.67 15.77
N ARG A 23 29.82 1.95 16.97
CA ARG A 23 29.85 0.98 18.08
C ARG A 23 28.46 0.66 18.62
N GLU A 24 27.59 1.65 18.77
CA GLU A 24 26.19 1.41 19.16
C GLU A 24 25.45 0.55 18.13
N THR A 25 25.71 0.78 16.85
CA THR A 25 25.16 -0.03 15.75
C THR A 25 25.64 -1.48 15.84
N LEU A 26 26.92 -1.68 16.14
CA LEU A 26 27.51 -3.01 16.31
C LEU A 26 26.91 -3.75 17.51
N ASP A 27 26.75 -3.08 18.65
CA ASP A 27 26.15 -3.65 19.86
C ASP A 27 24.68 -4.07 19.58
N LEU A 28 23.95 -3.30 18.78
CA LEU A 28 22.59 -3.63 18.35
C LEU A 28 22.56 -4.90 17.46
N LEU A 29 23.50 -5.02 16.53
CA LEU A 29 23.61 -6.19 15.65
C LEU A 29 23.97 -7.46 16.43
N GLU A 30 24.89 -7.37 17.40
CA GLU A 30 25.24 -8.49 18.29
C GLU A 30 24.07 -8.91 19.18
N MET A 31 23.30 -7.94 19.70
CA MET A 31 22.08 -8.21 20.44
C MET A 31 21.03 -8.93 19.57
N GLN A 32 20.82 -8.48 18.33
CA GLN A 32 19.89 -9.12 17.40
C GLN A 32 20.31 -10.54 17.03
N ALA A 33 21.61 -10.77 16.78
CA ALA A 33 22.14 -12.11 16.54
C ALA A 33 21.90 -13.03 17.75
N SER A 34 22.15 -12.53 18.96
CA SER A 34 21.92 -13.28 20.20
C SER A 34 20.44 -13.65 20.42
N GLN A 35 19.53 -12.70 20.16
CA GLN A 35 18.08 -12.94 20.23
C GLN A 35 17.63 -14.00 19.21
N ARG A 36 18.21 -13.99 18.00
CA ARG A 36 17.94 -15.02 16.98
C ARG A 36 18.42 -16.39 17.42
N GLU A 37 19.60 -16.50 18.02
CA GLU A 37 20.09 -17.79 18.55
C GLU A 37 19.21 -18.35 19.68
N GLU A 38 18.73 -17.49 20.57
CA GLU A 38 17.80 -17.90 21.63
C GLU A 38 16.46 -18.35 21.04
N TYR A 39 15.95 -17.64 20.03
CA TYR A 39 14.74 -18.02 19.32
C TYR A 39 14.88 -19.38 18.63
N ILE A 40 16.00 -19.63 17.94
CA ILE A 40 16.31 -20.93 17.32
C ILE A 40 16.34 -22.03 18.38
N ARG A 41 17.04 -21.81 19.51
CA ARG A 41 17.09 -22.77 20.62
C ARG A 41 15.70 -23.09 21.17
N ASN A 42 14.84 -22.09 21.32
CA ASN A 42 13.47 -22.26 21.80
C ASN A 42 12.57 -22.99 20.79
N LEU A 43 12.77 -22.76 19.48
CA LEU A 43 12.08 -23.52 18.44
C LEU A 43 12.48 -24.99 18.45
N SER A 44 13.78 -25.28 18.53
CA SER A 44 14.30 -26.66 18.61
C SER A 44 13.83 -27.39 19.88
N ALA A 45 13.69 -26.70 21.01
CA ALA A 45 13.16 -27.31 22.23
C ALA A 45 11.65 -27.63 22.13
N LYS A 46 10.88 -26.80 21.41
CA LYS A 46 9.43 -27.00 21.20
C LYS A 46 9.12 -28.03 20.13
N SER A 47 10.01 -28.25 19.16
CA SER A 47 9.80 -29.23 18.09
C SER A 47 9.91 -30.69 18.55
N ALA A 48 10.51 -30.95 19.72
CA ALA A 48 10.69 -32.29 20.28
C ALA A 48 9.38 -33.06 20.58
N GLY A 49 8.21 -32.42 20.51
CA GLY A 49 6.89 -33.04 20.70
C GLY A 49 6.00 -33.06 19.46
N LEU A 50 6.51 -32.68 18.29
CA LEU A 50 5.74 -32.61 17.04
C LEU A 50 5.80 -33.92 16.25
N ASP A 51 4.80 -34.18 15.41
CA ASP A 51 4.80 -35.30 14.46
C ASP A 51 5.92 -35.17 13.42
N SER A 52 6.25 -36.27 12.73
CA SER A 52 7.45 -36.36 11.87
C SER A 52 7.45 -35.36 10.70
N GLU A 53 6.29 -34.93 10.24
CA GLU A 53 6.16 -34.00 9.11
C GLU A 53 6.40 -32.56 9.58
N ARG A 54 5.86 -32.19 10.74
CA ARG A 54 6.14 -30.89 11.38
C ARG A 54 7.56 -30.79 11.89
N MET A 55 8.19 -31.91 12.26
CA MET A 55 9.59 -31.96 12.67
C MET A 55 10.52 -31.64 11.49
N GLN A 56 10.27 -32.19 10.29
CA GLN A 56 11.04 -31.84 9.09
C GLN A 56 10.93 -30.37 8.69
N TYR A 57 9.75 -29.76 8.88
CA TYR A 57 9.54 -28.35 8.59
C TYR A 57 10.25 -27.45 9.61
N ALA A 58 10.19 -27.81 10.90
CA ALA A 58 10.91 -27.10 11.95
C ALA A 58 12.45 -27.19 11.77
N ASP A 59 12.96 -28.34 11.33
CA ASP A 59 14.38 -28.56 11.06
C ASP A 59 14.87 -27.70 9.88
N LYS A 60 14.09 -27.62 8.79
CA LYS A 60 14.42 -26.76 7.64
C LYS A 60 14.41 -25.27 7.99
N ILE A 61 13.46 -24.84 8.81
CA ILE A 61 13.42 -23.46 9.32
C ILE A 61 14.65 -23.20 10.20
N GLY A 62 15.00 -24.13 11.10
CA GLY A 62 16.19 -24.04 11.94
C GLY A 62 17.48 -23.90 11.12
N GLU A 63 17.64 -24.71 10.08
CA GLU A 63 18.80 -24.66 9.19
C GLU A 63 18.93 -23.32 8.44
N TYR A 64 17.80 -22.79 7.94
CA TYR A 64 17.77 -21.49 7.28
C TYR A 64 18.20 -20.36 8.23
N PHE A 65 17.62 -20.33 9.44
CA PHE A 65 17.99 -19.33 10.44
C PHE A 65 19.45 -19.45 10.89
N GLN A 66 19.97 -20.67 11.02
CA GLN A 66 21.38 -20.91 11.37
C GLN A 66 22.32 -20.39 10.27
N LYS A 67 22.03 -20.65 8.99
CA LYS A 67 22.81 -20.13 7.85
C LYS A 67 22.75 -18.60 7.75
N SER A 68 21.59 -18.00 7.96
CA SER A 68 21.43 -16.54 8.00
C SER A 68 22.24 -15.92 9.15
N ASN A 69 22.24 -16.56 10.33
CA ASN A 69 22.97 -16.06 11.49
C ASN A 69 24.49 -16.17 11.32
N VAL A 70 25.00 -17.24 10.68
CA VAL A 70 26.42 -17.37 10.35
C VAL A 70 26.88 -16.22 9.45
N ARG A 71 26.11 -15.88 8.39
CA ARG A 71 26.44 -14.76 7.49
C ARG A 71 26.41 -13.41 8.21
N LEU A 72 25.45 -13.21 9.11
CA LEU A 72 25.40 -12.00 9.93
C LEU A 72 26.63 -11.88 10.83
N MET A 73 27.07 -12.99 11.45
CA MET A 73 28.25 -13.01 12.32
C MET A 73 29.56 -12.83 11.54
N GLU A 74 29.67 -13.38 10.33
CA GLU A 74 30.79 -13.12 9.43
C GLU A 74 30.86 -11.64 9.04
N PHE A 75 29.73 -11.03 8.70
CA PHE A 75 29.63 -9.59 8.41
C PHE A 75 30.06 -8.74 9.61
N VAL A 76 29.54 -9.05 10.81
CA VAL A 76 29.91 -8.39 12.07
C VAL A 76 31.42 -8.49 12.32
N SER A 77 32.01 -9.67 12.11
CA SER A 77 33.46 -9.89 12.28
C SER A 77 34.30 -9.08 11.28
N HIS A 78 33.89 -9.05 10.00
CA HIS A 78 34.55 -8.25 8.97
C HIS A 78 34.49 -6.75 9.29
N TYR A 79 33.33 -6.28 9.75
CA TYR A 79 33.13 -4.89 10.16
C TYR A 79 34.02 -4.51 11.35
N GLN A 80 34.06 -5.34 12.40
CA GLN A 80 34.94 -5.16 13.56
C GLN A 80 36.41 -5.04 13.17
N ASN A 81 36.88 -5.92 12.28
CA ASN A 81 38.27 -5.89 11.83
C ASN A 81 38.57 -4.63 11.00
N HIS A 82 37.62 -4.16 10.18
CA HIS A 82 37.76 -2.93 9.43
C HIS A 82 37.86 -1.69 10.34
N VAL A 83 36.95 -1.56 11.31
CA VAL A 83 36.97 -0.48 12.31
C VAL A 83 38.31 -0.48 13.07
N ARG A 84 38.79 -1.66 13.49
CA ARG A 84 40.09 -1.81 14.16
C ARG A 84 41.25 -1.31 13.30
N LEU A 85 41.33 -1.71 12.04
CA LEU A 85 42.40 -1.32 11.12
C LEU A 85 42.39 0.18 10.80
N THR A 86 41.20 0.77 10.66
CA THR A 86 41.03 2.23 10.49
C THR A 86 41.54 2.97 11.73
N ASN A 87 41.17 2.51 12.93
CA ASN A 87 41.62 3.12 14.19
C ASN A 87 43.15 2.98 14.37
N GLU A 88 43.73 1.81 14.08
CA GLU A 88 45.19 1.61 14.13
C GLU A 88 45.96 2.48 13.12
N SER A 89 45.36 2.75 11.97
CA SER A 89 45.95 3.63 10.96
C SER A 89 45.88 5.08 11.41
N LEU A 90 44.75 5.51 11.98
CA LEU A 90 44.58 6.84 12.57
C LEU A 90 45.58 7.07 13.71
N GLN A 91 45.72 6.11 14.62
CA GLN A 91 46.66 6.17 15.75
C GLN A 91 48.12 6.22 15.30
N ARG A 92 48.48 5.53 14.21
CA ARG A 92 49.83 5.61 13.63
C ARG A 92 50.13 6.98 13.04
N ILE A 93 49.12 7.61 12.43
CA ILE A 93 49.23 8.97 11.89
C ILE A 93 49.41 9.96 13.05
N ILE A 94 48.54 9.92 14.06
CA ILE A 94 48.63 10.76 15.27
C ILE A 94 50.01 10.64 15.94
N ARG A 95 50.57 9.43 16.06
CA ARG A 95 51.91 9.22 16.66
C ARG A 95 53.08 9.73 15.82
N ARG A 96 52.94 9.78 14.48
CA ARG A 96 53.98 10.32 13.59
C ARG A 96 53.99 11.84 13.52
N GLU A 97 52.87 12.49 13.84
CA GLU A 97 52.73 13.96 13.78
C GLU A 97 53.45 14.74 14.91
N GLY A 98 54.26 14.09 15.74
CA GLY A 98 55.19 14.76 16.66
C GLY A 98 56.39 15.45 15.99
N SER A 99 56.60 15.28 14.68
CA SER A 99 57.76 15.88 13.99
C SER A 99 57.48 16.21 12.51
N SER A 100 57.43 17.51 12.22
CA SER A 100 57.42 18.17 10.90
C SER A 100 56.09 18.17 10.13
N GLY A 101 55.69 19.38 9.72
CA GLY A 101 54.38 19.66 9.14
C GLY A 101 54.38 19.61 7.62
N TYR A 102 53.41 18.88 7.06
CA TYR A 102 52.90 19.09 5.70
C TYR A 102 51.37 18.91 5.67
N PRO A 103 50.59 19.92 5.25
CA PRO A 103 49.12 19.85 5.15
C PRO A 103 48.58 18.80 4.16
N GLU A 104 49.41 18.34 3.22
CA GLU A 104 49.01 17.50 2.10
C GLU A 104 48.73 16.05 2.52
N GLU A 105 49.46 15.51 3.50
CA GLU A 105 49.18 14.18 4.07
C GLU A 105 47.86 14.14 4.86
N ARG A 106 47.43 15.27 5.42
CA ARG A 106 46.18 15.40 6.18
C ARG A 106 44.95 15.37 5.27
N VAL A 107 45.03 16.06 4.13
CA VAL A 107 44.01 16.01 3.07
C VAL A 107 43.94 14.59 2.49
N ASN A 108 45.08 13.94 2.25
CA ASN A 108 45.12 12.56 1.77
C ASN A 108 44.54 11.56 2.78
N THR A 109 44.71 11.79 4.08
CA THR A 109 44.12 10.95 5.14
C THR A 109 42.61 11.15 5.25
N ALA A 110 42.12 12.38 5.22
CA ALA A 110 40.67 12.67 5.17
C ALA A 110 40.02 12.09 3.91
N ILE A 111 40.72 12.13 2.77
CA ILE A 111 40.32 11.45 1.53
C ILE A 111 40.32 9.94 1.72
N LEU A 112 41.30 9.35 2.41
CA LEU A 112 41.36 7.90 2.68
C LEU A 112 40.23 7.44 3.59
N ILE A 113 39.90 8.20 4.65
CA ILE A 113 38.78 7.93 5.56
C ILE A 113 37.46 8.05 4.80
N ARG A 114 37.29 9.11 4.00
CA ARG A 114 36.09 9.30 3.16
C ARG A 114 35.96 8.23 2.09
N LYS A 115 37.08 7.72 1.55
CA LYS A 115 37.13 6.60 0.60
C LYS A 115 36.85 5.27 1.28
N SER A 116 37.27 5.09 2.53
CA SER A 116 36.97 3.90 3.35
C SER A 116 35.50 3.88 3.79
N HIS A 117 34.94 5.04 4.14
CA HIS A 117 33.51 5.22 4.44
C HIS A 117 32.65 5.02 3.19
N ARG A 118 33.12 5.47 2.03
CA ARG A 118 32.52 5.16 0.73
C ARG A 118 32.63 3.67 0.40
N GLN A 119 33.76 3.03 0.67
CA GLN A 119 33.95 1.58 0.51
C GLN A 119 33.10 0.76 1.49
N MET A 120 32.79 1.28 2.69
CA MET A 120 31.87 0.65 3.64
C MET A 120 30.41 0.81 3.22
N ASN A 121 30.00 1.99 2.77
CA ASN A 121 28.69 2.16 2.14
C ASN A 121 28.60 1.32 0.87
N GLU A 122 29.67 1.24 0.08
CA GLU A 122 29.79 0.31 -1.04
C GLU A 122 29.83 -1.14 -0.58
N LEU A 123 30.28 -1.53 0.61
CA LEU A 123 30.26 -2.91 1.12
C LEU A 123 28.89 -3.31 1.67
N ILE A 124 28.17 -2.38 2.30
CA ILE A 124 26.76 -2.52 2.68
C ILE A 124 25.89 -2.60 1.42
N ILE A 125 26.26 -1.83 0.39
CA ILE A 125 25.70 -1.91 -0.95
C ILE A 125 26.21 -3.15 -1.70
N LEU A 126 27.44 -3.64 -1.49
CA LEU A 126 28.00 -4.86 -2.11
C LEU A 126 27.47 -6.13 -1.44
N GLY A 127 27.02 -6.10 -0.20
CA GLY A 127 26.19 -7.19 0.35
C GLY A 127 24.86 -7.32 -0.40
N LYS A 128 24.33 -6.20 -0.90
CA LYS A 128 23.15 -6.15 -1.80
C LYS A 128 23.53 -6.39 -3.27
N ASP A 129 24.70 -5.94 -3.72
CA ASP A 129 25.14 -5.98 -5.12
C ASP A 129 25.96 -7.23 -5.47
N GLU A 130 26.59 -7.95 -4.54
CA GLU A 130 27.16 -9.30 -4.78
C GLU A 130 26.02 -10.31 -4.96
N TYR A 131 24.91 -10.12 -4.24
CA TYR A 131 23.66 -10.84 -4.48
C TYR A 131 23.08 -10.50 -5.88
N ALA A 132 23.25 -9.26 -6.35
CA ALA A 132 22.85 -8.83 -7.70
C ALA A 132 23.89 -9.13 -8.81
N LYS A 133 25.17 -9.30 -8.50
CA LYS A 133 26.27 -9.60 -9.45
C LYS A 133 26.44 -11.09 -9.70
N LEU A 134 26.06 -11.95 -8.75
CA LEU A 134 25.81 -13.37 -9.02
C LEU A 134 24.73 -13.56 -10.09
N LEU A 135 23.83 -12.59 -10.28
CA LEU A 135 22.81 -12.58 -11.32
C LEU A 135 23.26 -11.92 -12.66
N GLN A 136 24.45 -11.31 -12.74
CA GLN A 136 24.87 -10.52 -13.92
C GLN A 136 26.20 -10.93 -14.56
N THR A 137 26.91 -11.96 -14.09
CA THR A 137 28.18 -12.42 -14.69
C THR A 137 28.04 -13.67 -15.56
N ALA A 138 27.03 -13.69 -16.41
CA ALA A 138 27.02 -14.54 -17.61
C ALA A 138 26.78 -13.65 -18.83
N ASP A 139 27.84 -13.06 -19.39
CA ASP A 139 27.81 -12.63 -20.78
C ASP A 139 29.23 -12.61 -21.40
N THR A 140 29.45 -13.54 -22.33
CA THR A 140 30.30 -13.34 -23.51
C THR A 140 29.39 -13.42 -24.73
N PRO A 141 29.71 -12.71 -25.82
CA PRO A 141 28.70 -12.26 -26.77
C PRO A 141 28.29 -13.40 -27.70
N ILE A 142 27.03 -13.86 -27.64
CA ILE A 142 26.24 -14.37 -28.76
C ILE A 142 24.74 -14.32 -28.39
N ASN A 143 24.00 -13.55 -29.20
CA ASN A 143 22.57 -13.60 -29.50
C ASN A 143 21.51 -13.43 -28.40
N LYS A 144 20.69 -12.39 -28.60
CA LYS A 144 19.47 -12.04 -27.87
C LYS A 144 18.51 -13.23 -27.75
N SER A 145 18.49 -13.83 -26.56
CA SER A 145 17.38 -14.60 -25.99
C SER A 145 17.66 -14.72 -24.49
N ILE A 146 17.56 -13.62 -23.73
CA ILE A 146 17.75 -13.69 -22.27
C ILE A 146 16.53 -14.43 -21.70
N VAL A 147 16.73 -15.70 -21.38
CA VAL A 147 15.83 -16.49 -20.55
C VAL A 147 15.96 -15.90 -19.13
N LYS A 148 14.85 -15.39 -18.57
CA LYS A 148 14.84 -14.99 -17.15
C LYS A 148 15.02 -16.27 -16.33
N VAL A 149 16.08 -16.33 -15.52
CA VAL A 149 16.28 -17.44 -14.57
C VAL A 149 15.78 -16.99 -13.21
N TYR A 150 14.83 -17.73 -12.64
CA TYR A 150 14.32 -17.56 -11.29
C TYR A 150 14.97 -18.61 -10.38
N ILE A 151 15.32 -18.23 -9.15
CA ILE A 151 15.81 -19.17 -8.13
C ILE A 151 14.65 -19.49 -7.19
N CYS A 152 14.20 -20.73 -7.19
CA CYS A 152 13.13 -21.23 -6.34
C CYS A 152 13.57 -21.29 -4.86
N PRO A 153 12.64 -21.37 -3.90
CA PRO A 153 12.97 -21.54 -2.48
C PRO A 153 13.81 -22.79 -2.16
N ASP A 154 13.77 -23.79 -3.05
CA ASP A 154 14.59 -25.02 -2.98
C ASP A 154 15.89 -24.92 -3.80
N GLU A 155 16.33 -23.71 -4.13
CA GLU A 155 17.55 -23.36 -4.87
C GLU A 155 17.59 -23.86 -6.33
N ARG A 156 16.48 -24.38 -6.87
CA ARG A 156 16.41 -24.71 -8.30
C ARG A 156 16.37 -23.43 -9.15
N GLU A 157 17.23 -23.38 -10.16
CA GLU A 157 17.14 -22.41 -11.24
C GLU A 157 16.09 -22.86 -12.25
N VAL A 158 15.10 -22.01 -12.52
CA VAL A 158 14.00 -22.28 -13.43
C VAL A 158 13.80 -21.15 -14.43
N GLY A 159 13.32 -21.46 -15.64
CA GLY A 159 13.07 -20.46 -16.68
C GLY A 159 11.77 -19.67 -16.48
N ASP A 160 10.85 -20.23 -15.69
CA ASP A 160 9.57 -19.64 -15.32
C ASP A 160 9.32 -19.88 -13.82
N ILE A 161 8.81 -18.87 -13.13
CA ILE A 161 8.53 -18.92 -11.69
C ILE A 161 7.47 -19.98 -11.34
N GLU A 162 6.61 -20.37 -12.29
CA GLU A 162 5.64 -21.46 -12.12
C GLU A 162 6.30 -22.84 -11.92
N GLU A 163 7.51 -23.04 -12.45
CA GLU A 163 8.26 -24.31 -12.31
C GLU A 163 8.80 -24.54 -10.89
N CYS A 164 8.76 -23.51 -10.04
CA CYS A 164 9.10 -23.60 -8.62
C CYS A 164 8.06 -24.39 -7.81
N GLY A 165 6.93 -24.78 -8.39
CA GLY A 165 5.86 -25.48 -7.67
C GLY A 165 5.22 -24.58 -6.60
N LEU A 166 5.22 -23.27 -6.84
CA LEU A 166 4.63 -22.28 -5.95
C LEU A 166 3.13 -22.46 -5.90
N THR A 167 2.59 -22.34 -4.69
CA THR A 167 1.15 -22.27 -4.50
C THR A 167 0.61 -20.90 -4.94
N GLU A 168 -0.70 -20.80 -5.14
CA GLU A 168 -1.37 -19.52 -5.43
C GLU A 168 -1.11 -18.47 -4.33
N ASN A 169 -0.97 -18.92 -3.07
CA ASN A 169 -0.60 -18.06 -1.96
C ASN A 169 0.82 -17.52 -2.10
N ASP A 170 1.78 -18.35 -2.53
CA ASP A 170 3.17 -17.92 -2.71
C ASP A 170 3.28 -16.87 -3.82
N LEU A 171 2.58 -17.07 -4.95
CA LEU A 171 2.49 -16.07 -6.02
C LEU A 171 1.89 -14.75 -5.52
N THR A 172 0.89 -14.82 -4.65
CA THR A 172 0.25 -13.66 -4.03
C THR A 172 1.25 -12.88 -3.17
N TYR A 173 2.05 -13.55 -2.33
CA TYR A 173 3.11 -12.90 -1.54
C TYR A 173 4.27 -12.35 -2.39
N ILE A 174 4.63 -13.03 -3.48
CA ILE A 174 5.65 -12.53 -4.42
C ILE A 174 5.17 -11.25 -5.11
N ASN A 175 3.90 -11.22 -5.51
CA ASN A 175 3.31 -10.03 -6.13
C ASN A 175 3.20 -8.87 -5.13
N LEU A 176 2.88 -9.15 -3.85
CA LEU A 176 2.98 -8.16 -2.79
C LEU A 176 4.40 -7.60 -2.68
N ALA A 177 5.41 -8.47 -2.58
CA ALA A 177 6.80 -8.05 -2.42
C ALA A 177 7.27 -7.18 -3.60
N LYS A 178 6.93 -7.55 -4.83
CA LYS A 178 7.19 -6.73 -6.03
C LYS A 178 6.55 -5.34 -5.92
N LYS A 179 5.27 -5.28 -5.53
CA LYS A 179 4.55 -4.01 -5.40
C LYS A 179 5.11 -3.14 -4.26
N LEU A 180 5.56 -3.73 -3.16
CA LEU A 180 6.22 -3.01 -2.08
C LEU A 180 7.57 -2.43 -2.54
N LEU A 181 8.34 -3.17 -3.34
CA LEU A 181 9.57 -2.67 -3.95
C LEU A 181 9.30 -1.52 -4.93
N GLU A 182 8.22 -1.57 -5.70
CA GLU A 182 7.79 -0.44 -6.54
C GLU A 182 7.46 0.80 -5.69
N CYS A 183 6.85 0.61 -4.52
CA CYS A 183 6.59 1.72 -3.60
C CYS A 183 7.88 2.34 -3.05
N ASP A 184 8.93 1.55 -2.80
CA ASP A 184 10.23 2.05 -2.34
C ASP A 184 10.94 2.97 -3.35
N GLU A 185 10.62 2.85 -4.64
CA GLU A 185 11.13 3.76 -5.67
C GLU A 185 10.44 5.14 -5.65
N ILE A 186 9.28 5.25 -5.00
CA ILE A 186 8.54 6.51 -4.85
C ILE A 186 9.20 7.34 -3.74
N PRO A 187 9.57 8.62 -3.98
CA PRO A 187 10.11 9.49 -2.95
C PRO A 187 9.24 9.53 -1.70
N GLU A 188 9.87 9.60 -0.52
CA GLU A 188 9.16 9.64 0.77
C GLU A 188 8.11 10.76 0.80
N GLY A 189 6.89 10.42 1.18
CA GLY A 189 5.76 11.34 1.22
C GLY A 189 4.40 10.66 1.21
N GLU A 190 3.37 11.42 0.90
CA GLU A 190 1.98 10.93 0.86
C GLU A 190 1.75 9.89 -0.24
N GLU A 191 2.34 10.08 -1.41
CA GLU A 191 2.21 9.14 -2.54
C GLU A 191 2.85 7.78 -2.23
N ASN A 192 4.02 7.78 -1.59
CA ASN A 192 4.70 6.57 -1.13
C ASN A 192 3.86 5.83 -0.07
N THR A 193 3.40 6.52 0.98
CA THR A 193 2.59 5.88 2.05
C THR A 193 1.24 5.37 1.53
N LYS A 194 0.62 6.07 0.57
CA LYS A 194 -0.57 5.59 -0.13
C LYS A 194 -0.29 4.35 -0.97
N CYS A 195 0.82 4.31 -1.71
CA CYS A 195 1.24 3.14 -2.49
C CYS A 195 1.33 1.89 -1.59
N TYR A 196 1.96 2.03 -0.43
CA TYR A 196 2.05 0.97 0.57
C TYR A 196 0.66 0.49 1.03
N TYR A 197 -0.24 1.41 1.37
CA TYR A 197 -1.62 1.09 1.73
C TYR A 197 -2.34 0.32 0.59
N ASP A 198 -2.28 0.81 -0.64
CA ASP A 198 -2.90 0.18 -1.81
C ASP A 198 -2.29 -1.19 -2.16
N ALA A 199 -1.02 -1.42 -1.77
CA ALA A 199 -0.37 -2.72 -1.91
C ALA A 199 -0.83 -3.71 -0.83
N ILE A 200 -1.00 -3.25 0.40
CA ILE A 200 -1.20 -4.09 1.59
C ILE A 200 -2.67 -4.48 1.81
N VAL A 201 -3.60 -3.54 1.65
CA VAL A 201 -5.02 -3.74 2.01
C VAL A 201 -5.66 -4.99 1.39
N PRO A 202 -5.40 -5.35 0.11
CA PRO A 202 -5.99 -6.54 -0.50
C PRO A 202 -5.67 -7.86 0.23
N PHE A 203 -4.59 -7.90 1.00
CA PHE A 203 -4.13 -9.09 1.72
C PHE A 203 -4.80 -9.27 3.07
N TYR A 204 -5.47 -8.23 3.57
CA TYR A 204 -6.10 -8.19 4.89
C TYR A 204 -5.22 -8.73 6.02
N ASN A 205 -3.90 -8.53 5.93
CA ASN A 205 -2.96 -8.95 6.96
C ASN A 205 -2.58 -7.75 7.85
N ILE A 206 -3.05 -7.81 9.09
CA ILE A 206 -2.88 -6.75 10.09
C ILE A 206 -1.40 -6.40 10.36
N SER A 207 -0.47 -7.36 10.25
CA SER A 207 0.95 -7.10 10.51
C SER A 207 1.58 -6.25 9.42
N LEU A 208 1.02 -6.28 8.21
CA LEU A 208 1.53 -5.48 7.10
C LEU A 208 1.22 -3.98 7.30
N CYS A 209 0.16 -3.61 8.03
CA CYS A 209 -0.11 -2.21 8.34
C CYS A 209 1.03 -1.55 9.14
N GLU A 210 1.86 -2.32 9.85
CA GLU A 210 3.05 -1.80 10.54
C GLU A 210 4.17 -1.39 9.57
N ILE A 211 4.16 -1.89 8.33
CA ILE A 211 5.12 -1.52 7.29
C ILE A 211 4.84 -0.11 6.77
N ILE A 212 3.58 0.35 6.82
CA ILE A 212 3.25 1.74 6.51
C ILE A 212 3.93 2.60 7.58
N GLY A 213 5.06 3.19 7.21
CA GLY A 213 5.96 3.83 8.15
C GLY A 213 5.25 4.91 8.97
N ASP A 214 5.60 4.99 10.26
CA ASP A 214 5.33 6.14 11.12
C ASP A 214 6.25 7.29 10.67
N THR A 215 6.15 7.70 9.41
CA THR A 215 6.94 8.82 8.92
C THR A 215 6.43 10.09 9.60
N GLU A 216 7.35 10.99 9.99
CA GLU A 216 7.00 12.25 10.64
C GLU A 216 6.14 13.17 9.75
N TRP A 217 5.98 12.81 8.49
CA TRP A 217 5.00 13.41 7.60
C TRP A 217 3.62 13.30 8.25
N ARG A 218 2.90 14.43 8.30
CA ARG A 218 1.55 14.55 8.88
C ARG A 218 0.57 13.46 8.43
N ASN A 219 0.85 12.79 7.31
CA ASN A 219 -0.03 11.84 6.65
C ASN A 219 0.40 10.36 6.78
N GLY A 220 1.60 10.02 7.31
CA GLY A 220 2.02 8.62 7.46
C GLY A 220 1.07 7.82 8.38
N ASN A 221 0.70 8.43 9.50
CA ASN A 221 -0.29 7.87 10.44
C ASN A 221 -1.70 7.77 9.85
N ILE A 222 -2.03 8.54 8.81
CA ILE A 222 -3.36 8.55 8.19
C ILE A 222 -3.59 7.23 7.45
N TRP A 223 -2.68 6.86 6.55
CA TRP A 223 -2.80 5.64 5.74
C TRP A 223 -2.69 4.37 6.59
N LYS A 224 -1.85 4.39 7.62
CA LYS A 224 -1.79 3.31 8.62
C LYS A 224 -3.12 3.13 9.34
N GLY A 225 -3.76 4.23 9.75
CA GLY A 225 -5.09 4.21 10.36
C GLY A 225 -6.16 3.65 9.42
N TYR A 226 -6.12 4.01 8.13
CA TYR A 226 -7.03 3.44 7.12
C TYR A 226 -6.79 1.94 6.89
N CYS A 227 -5.53 1.50 6.83
CA CYS A 227 -5.18 0.09 6.74
C CYS A 227 -5.85 -0.72 7.85
N TYR A 228 -5.74 -0.27 9.11
CA TYR A 228 -6.44 -0.92 10.22
C TYR A 228 -7.96 -0.88 10.08
N ALA A 229 -8.53 0.24 9.62
CA ALA A 229 -9.97 0.39 9.41
C ALA A 229 -10.54 -0.61 8.39
N ASP A 230 -9.87 -0.78 7.24
CA ASP A 230 -10.36 -1.69 6.20
C ASP A 230 -10.23 -3.15 6.62
N ILE A 231 -9.14 -3.50 7.31
CA ILE A 231 -8.95 -4.85 7.85
C ILE A 231 -9.98 -5.14 8.96
N ALA A 232 -10.21 -4.21 9.89
CA ALA A 232 -11.22 -4.34 10.93
C ALA A 232 -12.62 -4.54 10.34
N LYS A 233 -12.96 -3.76 9.32
CA LYS A 233 -14.23 -3.87 8.58
C LYS A 233 -14.35 -5.21 7.86
N HIS A 234 -13.29 -5.68 7.21
CA HIS A 234 -13.28 -6.96 6.50
C HIS A 234 -13.58 -8.13 7.45
N TYR A 235 -12.91 -8.18 8.60
CA TYR A 235 -13.10 -9.23 9.60
C TYR A 235 -14.26 -8.99 10.57
N ASN A 236 -14.96 -7.86 10.48
CA ASN A 236 -15.95 -7.41 11.47
C ASN A 236 -15.38 -7.43 12.90
N ASN A 237 -14.11 -7.04 13.08
CA ASN A 237 -13.41 -7.09 14.35
C ASN A 237 -12.95 -5.71 14.80
N GLU A 238 -13.74 -5.08 15.66
CA GLU A 238 -13.50 -3.76 16.23
C GLU A 238 -12.24 -3.70 17.11
N SER A 239 -11.74 -4.84 17.62
CA SER A 239 -10.51 -4.85 18.43
C SER A 239 -9.28 -4.43 17.63
N ILE A 240 -9.35 -4.52 16.29
CA ILE A 240 -8.29 -4.07 15.38
C ILE A 240 -8.19 -2.54 15.37
N CYS A 241 -9.31 -1.83 15.57
CA CYS A 241 -9.34 -0.36 15.59
C CYS A 241 -8.46 0.23 16.69
N ALA A 242 -8.35 -0.46 17.83
CA ALA A 242 -7.51 -0.03 18.95
C ALA A 242 -6.00 -0.01 18.63
N LYS A 243 -5.56 -0.60 17.51
CA LYS A 243 -4.15 -0.57 17.08
C LYS A 243 -3.77 0.74 16.38
N GLY A 244 -4.75 1.53 15.93
CA GLY A 244 -4.48 2.86 15.37
C GLY A 244 -4.01 3.83 16.46
N LYS A 245 -3.03 4.69 16.15
CA LYS A 245 -2.53 5.73 17.08
C LYS A 245 -3.30 7.05 16.98
N ASP A 246 -3.82 7.38 15.81
CA ASP A 246 -4.57 8.63 15.57
C ASP A 246 -6.04 8.44 15.95
N TRP A 247 -6.49 9.18 16.97
CA TRP A 247 -7.86 9.14 17.48
C TRP A 247 -8.92 9.38 16.40
N VAL A 248 -8.68 10.28 15.43
CA VAL A 248 -9.65 10.55 14.35
C VAL A 248 -9.81 9.29 13.49
N ARG A 249 -8.74 8.52 13.28
CA ARG A 249 -8.76 7.32 12.44
C ARG A 249 -9.28 6.10 13.19
N VAL A 250 -8.97 6.00 14.47
CA VAL A 250 -9.55 4.98 15.37
C VAL A 250 -11.07 5.10 15.40
N GLU A 251 -11.59 6.32 15.53
CA GLU A 251 -13.04 6.56 15.50
C GLU A 251 -13.67 6.21 14.14
N TYR A 252 -13.01 6.53 13.03
CA TYR A 252 -13.45 6.11 11.70
C TYR A 252 -13.50 4.58 11.56
N CYS A 253 -12.49 3.89 12.09
CA CYS A 253 -12.45 2.44 12.09
C CYS A 253 -13.67 1.85 12.81
N TYR A 254 -13.94 2.31 14.04
CA TYR A 254 -15.11 1.85 14.79
C TYR A 254 -16.41 2.14 14.06
N GLU A 255 -16.56 3.33 13.45
CA GLU A 255 -17.73 3.70 12.66
C GLU A 255 -17.96 2.72 11.49
N MET A 256 -16.90 2.40 10.73
CA MET A 256 -16.96 1.49 9.59
C MET A 256 -17.32 0.05 10.02
N VAL A 257 -16.77 -0.42 11.13
CA VAL A 257 -17.09 -1.74 11.69
C VAL A 257 -18.53 -1.77 12.22
N ALA A 258 -18.97 -0.73 12.93
CA ALA A 258 -20.33 -0.59 13.46
C ALA A 258 -21.37 -0.64 12.33
N ARG A 259 -21.15 0.12 11.24
CA ARG A 259 -22.00 0.10 10.05
C ARG A 259 -22.01 -1.26 9.36
N LYS A 260 -20.86 -1.91 9.21
CA LYS A 260 -20.79 -3.23 8.57
C LYS A 260 -21.50 -4.30 9.40
N LYS A 261 -21.32 -4.30 10.73
CA LYS A 261 -22.00 -5.21 11.67
C LYS A 261 -23.46 -4.82 11.92
N GLN A 262 -23.86 -3.60 11.58
CA GLN A 262 -25.15 -3.02 11.93
C GLN A 262 -25.36 -3.05 13.47
N ASP A 263 -24.30 -2.80 14.24
CA ASP A 263 -24.27 -2.89 15.71
C ASP A 263 -23.94 -1.53 16.32
N ILE A 264 -24.93 -0.91 16.96
CA ILE A 264 -24.81 0.41 17.59
C ILE A 264 -23.88 0.41 18.80
N THR A 265 -23.66 -0.74 19.45
CA THR A 265 -22.80 -0.82 20.65
C THR A 265 -21.34 -0.54 20.31
N VAL A 266 -20.93 -0.79 19.06
CA VAL A 266 -19.59 -0.44 18.57
C VAL A 266 -19.41 1.09 18.52
N CYS A 267 -20.48 1.86 18.25
CA CYS A 267 -20.43 3.32 18.22
C CYS A 267 -20.11 3.92 19.61
N GLU A 268 -20.31 3.19 20.71
CA GLU A 268 -19.96 3.66 22.06
C GLU A 268 -18.46 3.90 22.25
N ASN A 269 -17.62 3.28 21.42
CA ASN A 269 -16.16 3.48 21.41
C ASN A 269 -15.72 4.76 20.67
N ILE A 270 -16.67 5.55 20.16
CA ILE A 270 -16.43 6.78 19.39
C ILE A 270 -16.75 7.99 20.28
N LYS A 271 -15.99 9.08 20.17
CA LYS A 271 -16.33 10.34 20.86
C LYS A 271 -17.67 10.91 20.39
N GLU A 272 -18.32 11.67 21.25
CA GLU A 272 -19.70 12.15 21.09
C GLU A 272 -20.00 12.80 19.73
N ASP A 273 -19.12 13.69 19.26
CA ASP A 273 -19.30 14.40 17.98
C ASP A 273 -19.47 13.44 16.80
N ARG A 274 -18.70 12.37 16.76
CA ARG A 274 -18.70 11.41 15.66
C ARG A 274 -19.59 10.19 15.92
N ARG A 275 -19.87 9.87 17.19
CA ARG A 275 -20.85 8.86 17.60
C ARG A 275 -22.23 9.16 17.02
N SER A 276 -22.62 10.44 17.00
CA SER A 276 -23.86 10.91 16.37
C SER A 276 -23.97 10.49 14.90
N MET A 277 -22.88 10.61 14.13
CA MET A 277 -22.83 10.18 12.73
C MET A 277 -22.90 8.64 12.61
N CYS A 278 -22.22 7.91 13.49
CA CYS A 278 -22.26 6.45 13.53
C CYS A 278 -23.69 5.93 13.73
N TYR A 279 -24.42 6.44 14.73
CA TYR A 279 -25.84 6.10 14.93
C TYR A 279 -26.70 6.51 13.75
N MET A 280 -26.50 7.71 13.19
CA MET A 280 -27.26 8.16 12.02
C MET A 280 -27.13 7.20 10.86
N TYR A 281 -25.91 6.79 10.47
CA TYR A 281 -25.74 5.87 9.36
C TYR A 281 -26.39 4.51 9.61
N ILE A 282 -26.27 3.95 10.81
CA ILE A 282 -26.93 2.67 11.15
C ILE A 282 -28.45 2.83 11.17
N GLY A 283 -28.97 3.94 11.71
CA GLY A 283 -30.41 4.24 11.72
C GLY A 283 -30.98 4.36 10.31
N LEU A 284 -30.25 5.01 9.39
CA LEU A 284 -30.63 5.11 7.98
C LEU A 284 -30.59 3.75 7.26
N ASP A 285 -29.52 2.96 7.46
CA ASP A 285 -29.35 1.64 6.85
C ASP A 285 -30.47 0.68 7.31
N LYS A 286 -30.83 0.69 8.60
CA LYS A 286 -31.93 -0.12 9.15
C LYS A 286 -33.32 0.47 8.95
N ARG A 287 -33.40 1.76 8.62
CA ARG A 287 -34.63 2.58 8.70
C ARG A 287 -35.29 2.51 10.08
N ASP A 288 -34.48 2.53 11.13
CA ASP A 288 -34.92 2.41 12.52
C ASP A 288 -34.93 3.78 13.21
N LYS A 289 -36.13 4.28 13.51
CA LYS A 289 -36.32 5.58 14.17
C LYS A 289 -35.82 5.58 15.61
N ASP A 290 -35.82 4.43 16.29
CA ASP A 290 -35.36 4.34 17.67
C ASP A 290 -33.85 4.58 17.73
N ILE A 291 -33.10 4.11 16.74
CA ILE A 291 -31.66 4.42 16.59
C ILE A 291 -31.44 5.91 16.30
N CYS A 292 -32.25 6.52 15.42
CA CYS A 292 -32.16 7.97 15.21
C CYS A 292 -32.43 8.74 16.51
N ASN A 293 -33.42 8.31 17.31
CA ASN A 293 -33.75 8.94 18.59
C ASN A 293 -32.62 8.87 19.62
N MET A 294 -31.66 7.94 19.47
CA MET A 294 -30.46 7.85 20.31
C MET A 294 -29.38 8.88 19.96
N ILE A 295 -29.49 9.61 18.85
CA ILE A 295 -28.50 10.60 18.43
C ILE A 295 -28.51 11.80 19.42
N PRO A 296 -27.38 12.09 20.11
CA PRO A 296 -27.31 13.18 21.10
C PRO A 296 -27.50 14.56 20.50
N ARG A 297 -26.98 14.78 19.29
CA ARG A 297 -27.06 16.05 18.57
C ARG A 297 -28.41 16.21 17.85
N ASP A 298 -29.20 17.18 18.29
CA ASP A 298 -30.55 17.45 17.78
C ASP A 298 -30.58 17.66 16.26
N ASP A 299 -29.62 18.40 15.71
CA ASP A 299 -29.54 18.68 14.27
C ASP A 299 -29.30 17.42 13.41
N ILE A 300 -28.47 16.50 13.90
CA ILE A 300 -28.19 15.22 13.23
C ILE A 300 -29.38 14.25 13.44
N ARG A 301 -29.99 14.27 14.63
CA ARG A 301 -31.18 13.47 14.95
C ARG A 301 -32.36 13.80 14.04
N GLU A 302 -32.68 15.08 13.90
CA GLU A 302 -33.77 15.54 13.03
C GLU A 302 -33.50 15.15 11.58
N SER A 303 -32.28 15.34 11.07
CA SER A 303 -31.86 14.89 9.73
C SER A 303 -32.04 13.39 9.52
N CYS A 304 -31.72 12.57 10.54
CA CYS A 304 -31.93 11.13 10.52
C CYS A 304 -33.43 10.78 10.43
N LEU A 305 -34.25 11.38 11.31
CA LEU A 305 -35.69 11.14 11.38
C LEU A 305 -36.42 11.60 10.11
N ASP A 306 -36.03 12.73 9.53
CA ASP A 306 -36.61 13.26 8.29
C ASP A 306 -36.33 12.32 7.11
N LYS A 307 -35.11 11.80 6.99
CA LYS A 307 -34.74 10.84 5.94
C LYS A 307 -35.47 9.50 6.06
N ILE A 308 -35.81 9.07 7.27
CA ILE A 308 -36.63 7.86 7.50
C ILE A 308 -38.13 8.16 7.32
N GLY A 309 -38.59 9.32 7.78
CA GLY A 309 -39.99 9.75 7.79
C GLY A 309 -40.50 10.28 6.45
N GLY A 310 -39.59 10.63 5.54
CA GLY A 310 -39.87 10.87 4.14
C GLY A 310 -40.37 9.59 3.48
N ASN A 311 -41.65 9.29 3.68
CA ASN A 311 -42.39 8.38 2.83
C ASN A 311 -42.06 8.76 1.39
N LYS A 312 -41.45 7.85 0.63
CA LYS A 312 -41.52 7.94 -0.83
C LYS A 312 -43.00 8.18 -1.14
N PRO A 313 -43.40 9.25 -1.83
CA PRO A 313 -44.77 9.38 -2.26
C PRO A 313 -45.13 8.08 -2.97
N ASP A 314 -46.16 7.40 -2.46
CA ASP A 314 -46.60 6.11 -2.96
C ASP A 314 -46.74 6.22 -4.48
N ALA A 315 -46.06 5.32 -5.19
CA ALA A 315 -46.00 5.24 -6.65
C ALA A 315 -47.34 4.76 -7.25
N GLY A 316 -48.46 5.35 -6.82
CA GLY A 316 -49.82 4.97 -7.18
C GLY A 316 -50.75 6.12 -7.56
N ALA A 317 -50.30 7.38 -7.53
CA ALA A 317 -51.07 8.49 -8.09
C ALA A 317 -50.56 8.80 -9.50
N THR A 318 -51.26 8.26 -10.51
CA THR A 318 -51.14 8.72 -11.90
C THR A 318 -51.73 10.13 -11.99
N ASP A 319 -50.91 11.14 -11.74
CA ASP A 319 -51.20 12.51 -12.11
C ASP A 319 -50.15 12.95 -13.14
N ASP A 320 -50.58 13.16 -14.37
CA ASP A 320 -49.78 13.48 -15.56
C ASP A 320 -49.17 14.90 -15.52
N SER A 321 -49.02 15.49 -14.34
CA SER A 321 -48.27 16.73 -14.18
C SER A 321 -46.77 16.41 -14.14
N LYS A 322 -46.08 16.67 -15.25
CA LYS A 322 -44.61 16.67 -15.38
C LYS A 322 -43.99 17.64 -14.36
N SER A 323 -43.81 17.17 -13.14
CA SER A 323 -42.84 17.72 -12.21
C SER A 323 -41.48 17.26 -12.69
N ASP A 324 -40.60 18.21 -13.02
CA ASP A 324 -39.17 17.96 -13.28
C ASP A 324 -38.49 17.52 -11.97
N SER A 325 -38.86 16.33 -11.48
CA SER A 325 -38.25 15.72 -10.30
C SER A 325 -36.75 15.62 -10.55
N GLN A 326 -35.96 16.29 -9.71
CA GLN A 326 -34.50 16.36 -9.79
C GLN A 326 -33.91 14.95 -9.83
N VAL A 327 -33.53 14.51 -11.02
CA VAL A 327 -32.94 13.19 -11.21
C VAL A 327 -31.45 13.27 -10.86
N LEU A 328 -31.12 12.95 -9.61
CA LEU A 328 -29.74 12.72 -9.18
C LEU A 328 -29.15 11.54 -9.95
N GLY A 329 -28.02 11.71 -10.62
CA GLY A 329 -27.39 10.59 -11.32
C GLY A 329 -26.18 11.02 -12.15
N LEU A 330 -25.36 10.04 -12.50
CA LEU A 330 -24.25 10.19 -13.45
C LEU A 330 -24.74 9.87 -14.85
N GLU A 331 -24.44 10.75 -15.80
CA GLU A 331 -24.72 10.55 -17.21
C GLU A 331 -23.39 10.27 -17.93
N PRO A 332 -23.13 9.01 -18.30
CA PRO A 332 -21.99 8.68 -19.12
C PRO A 332 -22.11 9.36 -20.48
N GLN A 333 -21.04 10.02 -20.90
CA GLN A 333 -20.94 10.77 -22.15
C GLN A 333 -20.15 10.00 -23.21
N HIS A 334 -19.12 9.26 -22.79
CA HIS A 334 -18.33 8.41 -23.68
C HIS A 334 -17.88 7.17 -22.93
N ILE A 335 -17.82 6.03 -23.64
CA ILE A 335 -17.18 4.81 -23.12
C ILE A 335 -16.10 4.36 -24.09
N LEU A 336 -14.89 4.30 -23.59
CA LEU A 336 -13.72 3.81 -24.31
C LEU A 336 -13.35 2.43 -23.77
N GLY A 337 -13.18 1.47 -24.67
CA GLY A 337 -12.49 0.22 -24.37
C GLY A 337 -11.00 0.39 -24.55
N VAL A 338 -10.20 -0.08 -23.58
CA VAL A 338 -8.75 -0.16 -23.70
C VAL A 338 -8.33 -1.63 -23.79
N ASN A 339 -7.57 -1.92 -24.83
CA ASN A 339 -7.12 -3.25 -25.22
C ASN A 339 -5.64 -3.41 -24.85
N MET A 340 -5.31 -4.39 -24.01
CA MET A 340 -3.93 -4.64 -23.53
C MET A 340 -3.73 -6.12 -23.21
N PRO A 341 -2.92 -6.88 -24.00
CA PRO A 341 -2.39 -6.59 -25.33
C PRO A 341 -3.47 -6.66 -26.44
N PRO A 342 -3.25 -6.08 -27.64
CA PRO A 342 -4.27 -5.85 -28.68
C PRO A 342 -5.07 -7.08 -29.15
N GLU A 343 -4.57 -8.28 -28.93
CA GLU A 343 -5.18 -9.51 -29.44
C GLU A 343 -6.15 -10.16 -28.44
N GLU A 344 -6.19 -9.69 -27.19
CA GLU A 344 -6.98 -10.33 -26.14
C GLU A 344 -8.38 -9.74 -25.96
N GLY A 345 -8.65 -8.57 -26.54
CA GLY A 345 -9.91 -7.85 -26.35
C GLY A 345 -9.82 -6.79 -25.23
N LEU A 346 -10.95 -6.18 -24.90
CA LEU A 346 -10.96 -5.05 -23.96
C LEU A 346 -10.84 -5.55 -22.52
N ARG A 347 -9.80 -5.13 -21.81
CA ARG A 347 -9.57 -5.47 -20.39
C ARG A 347 -9.95 -4.33 -19.44
N VAL A 348 -10.02 -3.10 -19.97
CA VAL A 348 -10.31 -1.90 -19.20
C VAL A 348 -11.37 -1.08 -19.93
N LEU A 349 -12.32 -0.51 -19.18
CA LEU A 349 -13.27 0.48 -19.69
C LEU A 349 -12.98 1.83 -19.04
N GLU A 350 -12.85 2.87 -19.84
CA GLU A 350 -12.79 4.27 -19.38
C GLU A 350 -14.12 4.93 -19.72
N ILE A 351 -14.88 5.31 -18.70
CA ILE A 351 -16.17 5.98 -18.85
C ILE A 351 -16.00 7.45 -18.47
N ILE A 352 -16.20 8.34 -19.44
CA ILE A 352 -16.31 9.77 -19.16
C ILE A 352 -17.75 10.03 -18.76
N ALA A 353 -17.96 10.53 -17.54
CA ALA A 353 -19.30 10.80 -17.01
C ALA A 353 -19.41 12.22 -16.43
N VAL A 354 -20.61 12.77 -16.51
CA VAL A 354 -20.96 14.07 -15.92
C VAL A 354 -22.18 13.91 -15.02
N PRO A 355 -22.31 14.69 -13.93
CA PRO A 355 -23.57 14.75 -13.20
C PRO A 355 -24.68 15.29 -14.09
N ARG A 356 -25.89 14.72 -13.98
CA ARG A 356 -27.06 15.21 -14.71
C ARG A 356 -27.33 16.68 -14.40
N LYS A 357 -27.89 17.41 -15.35
CA LYS A 357 -28.28 18.81 -15.15
C LYS A 357 -29.26 18.91 -13.99
N ASN A 358 -29.03 19.87 -13.09
CA ASN A 358 -29.81 20.09 -11.86
C ASN A 358 -29.73 18.95 -10.83
N SER A 359 -28.74 18.06 -10.91
CA SER A 359 -28.46 17.13 -9.81
C SER A 359 -27.82 17.86 -8.63
N GLU A 360 -28.24 17.49 -7.41
CA GLU A 360 -27.48 17.79 -6.20
C GLU A 360 -26.10 17.12 -6.26
N PRO A 361 -25.10 17.64 -5.51
CA PRO A 361 -23.77 17.07 -5.49
C PRO A 361 -23.77 15.59 -5.12
N LEU A 362 -23.12 14.75 -5.93
CA LEU A 362 -23.07 13.31 -5.76
C LEU A 362 -21.78 12.87 -5.04
N HIS A 363 -21.90 12.15 -3.92
CA HIS A 363 -20.75 11.63 -3.18
C HIS A 363 -20.09 10.42 -3.91
N LEU A 364 -18.75 10.37 -3.99
CA LEU A 364 -18.02 9.46 -4.89
C LEU A 364 -17.39 8.17 -4.36
N PRO A 365 -17.16 7.89 -3.07
CA PRO A 365 -16.89 6.50 -2.68
C PRO A 365 -18.10 5.55 -2.69
N PRO A 366 -19.38 5.98 -2.54
CA PRO A 366 -20.48 5.03 -2.43
C PRO A 366 -21.15 4.71 -3.79
N VAL A 367 -20.47 4.97 -4.91
CA VAL A 367 -20.96 4.58 -6.24
C VAL A 367 -20.57 3.13 -6.53
N THR A 368 -21.57 2.27 -6.70
CA THR A 368 -21.38 0.88 -7.12
C THR A 368 -21.46 0.77 -8.63
N ILE A 369 -20.57 -0.01 -9.24
CA ILE A 369 -20.57 -0.26 -10.68
C ILE A 369 -20.72 -1.75 -10.92
N GLN A 370 -21.62 -2.12 -11.82
CA GLN A 370 -21.77 -3.49 -12.31
C GLN A 370 -21.54 -3.51 -13.81
N VAL A 371 -20.74 -4.46 -14.30
CA VAL A 371 -20.50 -4.64 -15.72
C VAL A 371 -20.78 -6.09 -16.08
N THR A 372 -21.77 -6.28 -16.95
CA THR A 372 -22.16 -7.60 -17.43
C THR A 372 -21.92 -7.74 -18.93
N ALA A 373 -21.47 -8.90 -19.35
CA ALA A 373 -21.26 -9.25 -20.75
C ALA A 373 -21.83 -10.65 -20.98
N SER A 374 -22.70 -10.82 -21.98
CA SER A 374 -23.42 -12.10 -22.19
C SER A 374 -24.13 -12.60 -20.92
N ASP A 375 -24.68 -11.69 -20.12
CA ASP A 375 -25.33 -11.94 -18.82
C ASP A 375 -24.43 -12.43 -17.68
N GLU A 376 -23.10 -12.50 -17.88
CA GLU A 376 -22.13 -12.81 -16.83
C GLU A 376 -21.50 -11.53 -16.25
N ASP A 377 -21.28 -11.49 -14.93
CA ASP A 377 -20.61 -10.37 -14.26
C ASP A 377 -19.09 -10.47 -14.48
N ILE A 378 -18.54 -9.46 -15.15
CA ILE A 378 -17.12 -9.38 -15.51
C ILE A 378 -16.41 -8.24 -14.80
N TYR A 379 -17.04 -7.63 -13.78
CA TYR A 379 -16.46 -6.54 -13.01
C TYR A 379 -15.35 -7.04 -12.05
N LEU A 380 -14.22 -6.34 -11.99
CA LEU A 380 -13.16 -6.58 -11.01
C LEU A 380 -13.07 -5.46 -9.97
N ASN A 381 -12.74 -4.24 -10.42
CA ASN A 381 -12.67 -3.05 -9.58
C ASN A 381 -12.83 -1.77 -10.43
N HIS A 382 -12.95 -0.61 -9.77
CA HIS A 382 -12.95 0.67 -10.46
C HIS A 382 -12.22 1.77 -9.67
N SER A 383 -11.84 2.84 -10.35
CA SER A 383 -11.29 4.07 -9.77
C SER A 383 -11.89 5.31 -10.42
N PHE A 384 -11.91 6.42 -9.68
CA PHE A 384 -12.38 7.71 -10.18
C PHE A 384 -11.22 8.68 -10.36
N GLN A 385 -11.21 9.42 -11.47
CA GLN A 385 -10.30 10.51 -11.73
C GLN A 385 -11.07 11.75 -12.18
N SER A 386 -10.83 12.89 -11.54
CA SER A 386 -11.38 14.16 -11.99
C SER A 386 -10.66 14.61 -13.27
N ILE A 387 -11.39 14.79 -14.37
CA ILE A 387 -10.86 15.38 -15.61
C ILE A 387 -11.00 16.89 -15.57
N LYS A 388 -12.16 17.38 -15.12
CA LYS A 388 -12.47 18.80 -15.01
C LYS A 388 -13.29 19.05 -13.76
N GLN A 389 -12.89 20.05 -12.99
CA GLN A 389 -13.65 20.54 -11.85
C GLN A 389 -14.54 21.69 -12.29
N GLY A 390 -15.82 21.62 -11.92
CA GLY A 390 -16.82 22.66 -12.02
C GLY A 390 -16.65 23.70 -10.92
N THR A 391 -17.43 24.77 -11.01
CA THR A 391 -17.32 25.92 -10.09
C THR A 391 -17.76 25.61 -8.66
N ALA A 392 -18.52 24.53 -8.45
CA ALA A 392 -19.00 24.08 -7.16
C ALA A 392 -18.32 22.78 -6.68
N TYR A 393 -17.12 22.48 -7.18
CA TYR A 393 -16.34 21.31 -6.78
C TYR A 393 -16.10 21.28 -5.28
N ARG A 394 -16.26 20.08 -4.68
CA ARG A 394 -15.89 19.78 -3.30
C ARG A 394 -15.24 18.40 -3.30
N GLU A 395 -14.15 18.24 -2.54
CA GLU A 395 -13.46 16.96 -2.46
C GLU A 395 -14.42 15.84 -2.02
N GLY A 396 -14.42 14.74 -2.78
CA GLY A 396 -15.32 13.60 -2.57
C GLY A 396 -16.74 13.75 -3.13
N TYR A 397 -17.09 14.89 -3.74
CA TYR A 397 -18.40 15.14 -4.36
C TYR A 397 -18.28 15.54 -5.83
N LEU A 398 -19.33 15.25 -6.60
CA LEU A 398 -19.51 15.71 -7.97
C LEU A 398 -20.67 16.66 -8.08
N SER A 399 -20.34 17.90 -8.41
CA SER A 399 -21.26 18.99 -8.64
C SER A 399 -21.45 19.25 -10.13
N GLN A 400 -22.45 20.07 -10.45
CA GLN A 400 -22.68 20.49 -11.83
C GLN A 400 -21.43 21.13 -12.46
N GLY A 401 -21.06 20.64 -13.65
CA GLY A 401 -19.89 21.09 -14.40
C GLY A 401 -18.63 20.26 -14.17
N ASP A 402 -18.64 19.34 -13.19
CA ASP A 402 -17.60 18.34 -13.05
C ASP A 402 -17.65 17.34 -14.21
N ILE A 403 -16.46 16.92 -14.65
CA ILE A 403 -16.27 15.81 -15.60
C ILE A 403 -15.32 14.83 -14.95
N ILE A 404 -15.76 13.59 -14.82
CA ILE A 404 -14.94 12.50 -14.28
C ILE A 404 -14.68 11.43 -15.33
N MET A 405 -13.57 10.75 -15.14
CA MET A 405 -13.27 9.47 -15.75
C MET A 405 -13.42 8.38 -14.70
N ILE A 406 -14.17 7.35 -15.05
CA ILE A 406 -14.29 6.13 -14.27
C ILE A 406 -13.51 5.06 -15.02
N THR A 407 -12.44 4.56 -14.41
CA THR A 407 -11.66 3.45 -14.97
C THR A 407 -12.13 2.17 -14.33
N ILE A 408 -12.60 1.21 -15.13
CA ILE A 408 -13.11 -0.08 -14.67
C ILE A 408 -12.19 -1.16 -15.22
N ASN A 409 -11.58 -1.95 -14.33
CA ASN A 409 -10.85 -3.14 -14.73
C ASN A 409 -11.82 -4.32 -14.79
N LEU A 410 -11.70 -5.11 -15.85
CA LEU A 410 -12.55 -6.26 -16.11
C LEU A 410 -11.83 -7.55 -15.71
N LYS A 411 -12.56 -8.48 -15.11
CA LYS A 411 -12.08 -9.82 -14.78
C LYS A 411 -11.75 -10.61 -16.05
N GLU A 412 -12.56 -10.44 -17.08
CA GLU A 412 -12.44 -11.14 -18.35
C GLU A 412 -12.41 -10.14 -19.51
N ALA A 413 -11.67 -10.47 -20.56
CA ALA A 413 -11.58 -9.62 -21.72
C ALA A 413 -12.87 -9.65 -22.55
N VAL A 414 -13.35 -8.47 -22.95
CA VAL A 414 -14.53 -8.34 -23.81
C VAL A 414 -14.09 -8.43 -25.26
N LYS A 415 -14.66 -9.41 -25.97
CA LYS A 415 -14.32 -9.69 -27.37
C LYS A 415 -15.10 -8.78 -28.33
N GLU A 416 -14.76 -8.86 -29.61
CA GLU A 416 -15.48 -8.20 -30.70
C GLU A 416 -16.95 -8.64 -30.77
N ASN A 417 -17.85 -7.76 -31.22
CA ASN A 417 -19.30 -7.98 -31.33
C ASN A 417 -20.03 -8.39 -30.04
N GLN A 418 -19.47 -8.08 -28.87
CA GLN A 418 -20.07 -8.42 -27.59
C GLN A 418 -20.88 -7.23 -27.06
N LYS A 419 -22.10 -7.49 -26.61
CA LYS A 419 -22.92 -6.51 -25.91
C LYS A 419 -22.52 -6.46 -24.45
N LEU A 420 -22.39 -5.25 -23.95
CA LEU A 420 -22.13 -4.94 -22.55
C LEU A 420 -23.35 -4.29 -21.94
N LYS A 421 -23.52 -4.48 -20.64
CA LYS A 421 -24.48 -3.74 -19.82
C LYS A 421 -23.77 -3.25 -18.58
N ILE A 422 -23.62 -1.94 -18.50
CA ILE A 422 -22.92 -1.22 -17.44
C ILE A 422 -23.98 -0.50 -16.61
N LYS A 423 -24.03 -0.77 -15.31
CA LYS A 423 -24.90 -0.08 -14.36
C LYS A 423 -24.04 0.75 -13.42
N ILE A 424 -24.32 2.05 -13.35
CA ILE A 424 -23.70 2.98 -12.40
C ILE A 424 -24.77 3.29 -11.34
N ILE A 425 -24.57 2.80 -10.13
CA ILE A 425 -25.53 2.81 -9.02
C ILE A 425 -24.97 3.75 -7.94
N PRO A 426 -25.38 5.04 -7.92
CA PRO A 426 -25.04 5.92 -6.82
C PRO A 426 -25.74 5.49 -5.52
N GLU A 427 -25.19 5.87 -4.37
CA GLU A 427 -25.83 5.68 -3.04
C GLU A 427 -27.22 6.31 -3.00
N THR A 428 -27.30 7.54 -3.53
CA THR A 428 -28.52 8.33 -3.64
C THR A 428 -28.69 8.75 -5.09
N GLY A 429 -29.89 8.53 -5.63
CA GLY A 429 -30.26 8.94 -6.98
C GLY A 429 -30.70 7.77 -7.86
N THR A 430 -30.75 8.03 -9.16
CA THR A 430 -31.12 7.05 -10.17
C THR A 430 -29.91 6.28 -10.66
N THR A 431 -30.06 4.96 -10.73
CA THR A 431 -29.14 4.10 -11.46
C THR A 431 -29.12 4.47 -12.94
N THR A 432 -27.94 4.66 -13.49
CA THR A 432 -27.76 4.83 -14.93
C THR A 432 -27.34 3.52 -15.55
N ILE A 433 -27.97 3.17 -16.68
CA ILE A 433 -27.68 1.95 -17.44
C ILE A 433 -27.16 2.36 -18.81
N ALA A 434 -26.02 1.81 -19.20
CA ALA A 434 -25.42 1.95 -20.51
C ALA A 434 -25.30 0.57 -21.14
N GLU A 435 -25.72 0.41 -22.39
CA GLU A 435 -25.66 -0.88 -23.10
C GLU A 435 -24.82 -0.80 -24.39
N PRO A 436 -23.50 -0.52 -24.30
CA PRO A 436 -22.66 -0.45 -25.49
C PRO A 436 -22.41 -1.83 -26.11
N ALA A 437 -21.97 -1.84 -27.36
CA ALA A 437 -21.51 -3.04 -28.04
C ALA A 437 -20.12 -2.80 -28.61
N THR A 438 -19.22 -3.77 -28.44
CA THR A 438 -17.91 -3.70 -29.07
C THR A 438 -18.03 -3.82 -30.59
N PRO A 439 -17.15 -3.16 -31.37
CA PRO A 439 -17.21 -3.23 -32.81
C PRO A 439 -16.86 -4.63 -33.33
N GLN A 440 -17.08 -4.84 -34.62
CA GLN A 440 -16.70 -6.08 -35.30
C GLN A 440 -15.20 -6.36 -35.27
N GLN A 441 -14.37 -5.33 -35.18
CA GLN A 441 -12.92 -5.46 -35.10
C GLN A 441 -12.35 -4.42 -34.12
N ILE A 442 -11.54 -4.86 -33.16
CA ILE A 442 -10.85 -3.97 -32.20
C ILE A 442 -9.41 -3.78 -32.69
N ILE A 443 -9.22 -2.83 -33.62
CA ILE A 443 -7.93 -2.59 -34.28
C ILE A 443 -7.03 -1.59 -33.57
N THR A 444 -7.55 -0.86 -32.57
CA THR A 444 -6.82 0.16 -31.83
C THR A 444 -6.68 -0.21 -30.37
N GLN A 445 -5.61 0.28 -29.73
CA GLN A 445 -5.41 0.13 -28.29
C GLN A 445 -6.53 0.79 -27.47
N ARG A 446 -7.13 1.87 -28.00
CA ARG A 446 -8.29 2.55 -27.44
C ARG A 446 -9.39 2.62 -28.48
N THR A 447 -10.55 2.06 -28.18
CA THR A 447 -11.69 1.96 -29.10
C THR A 447 -12.90 2.58 -28.44
N ASN A 448 -13.54 3.54 -29.12
CA ASN A 448 -14.81 4.09 -28.65
C ASN A 448 -15.92 3.06 -28.88
N ILE A 449 -16.60 2.65 -27.81
CA ILE A 449 -17.70 1.66 -27.85
C ILE A 449 -19.07 2.29 -27.54
N TRP A 450 -19.13 3.58 -27.20
CA TRP A 450 -20.37 4.32 -27.04
C TRP A 450 -20.22 5.79 -27.40
N PRO A 451 -20.98 6.29 -28.40
CA PRO A 451 -20.94 7.69 -28.83
C PRO A 451 -21.12 8.68 -27.69
#